data_AF-A0A926USS1-F1
#
_entry.id   AF-A0A926USS1-F1
#
_cell.length_a   1.000
_cell.length_b   1.000
_cell.length_c   1.000
_cell.angle_alpha   90.00
_cell.angle_beta   90.00
_cell.angle_gamma   90.00
#
_symmetry.space_group_name_H-M   'P 1'
#
loop_
_entity.id
_entity.type
_entity.pdbx_description
1 polymer ?
#
loop_
_entity_poly.entity_id
_entity_poly.type
_entity_poly.pdbx_seq_one_letter_code
_entity_poly.pdbx_strand_id
1 'polypeptide(L)'
;MKLLFNLIGTILKLGIYACIYATPVLGVWLASSLAAFSNRSTLLSVIAGVFLFPVLPLLWELWSSYKRRKLGKLGEETLTWGDRLTLRTLLINLIAIIGLLAWQPSNSFIALSTRGDWMLEGMQGEAAEVTRQSLFKIAGGLEGLYNAFNKNPFEQYDDGSSKIRPDPQPERIARNPFEELPKPTNSSSTTKPQPSAKPQANTAKPKPTTEKPKPAESKPIKNAWAWEGQGLHPAIANMPANVETSIESVAKYIVSKESNPVLRVKALHDYVADRIAYDAESYFAGAYPPQDAETVFRTRKAVCAGYAKLLEALGKEAEIEIVYVSGKSRSQVSELSGRGHAWNGVKVNGQWHLIDPTWDSGYVNDPQSGFVKRYSTEYLMPPPEVIGISHFPKDPAWQLRSNPIDQGEFLRQPMMRPKFFADGLSLISPQRSQVDTSNNAVINLANPQKQWILASYSPKGSNSSQNCGQPVQDSQISCPLPSSGSYEVSLFTSSEGQGNFDYVGRLEFNKT
;
A
#
# COMPACT_ATOMS: atom_id res chain seq x y z
N MET A 1 -40.11 12.08 -37.56
CA MET A 1 -38.99 13.02 -37.31
C MET A 1 -39.27 14.00 -36.16
N LYS A 2 -40.30 14.86 -36.21
CA LYS A 2 -40.64 15.80 -35.09
C LYS A 2 -40.87 15.13 -33.72
N LEU A 3 -41.57 13.99 -33.68
CA LEU A 3 -41.77 13.21 -32.44
C LEU A 3 -40.46 12.66 -31.86
N LEU A 4 -39.53 12.21 -32.71
CA LEU A 4 -38.22 11.72 -32.28
C LEU A 4 -37.35 12.86 -31.73
N PHE A 5 -37.35 14.03 -32.40
CA PHE A 5 -36.66 15.23 -31.91
C PHE A 5 -37.24 15.75 -30.58
N ASN A 6 -38.57 15.73 -30.41
CA ASN A 6 -39.21 16.11 -29.15
C ASN A 6 -38.91 15.10 -28.03
N LEU A 7 -38.88 13.80 -28.35
CA LEU A 7 -38.52 12.76 -27.38
C LEU A 7 -37.07 12.89 -26.93
N ILE A 8 -36.13 13.09 -27.87
CA ILE A 8 -34.71 13.35 -27.58
C ILE A 8 -34.56 14.62 -26.74
N GLY A 9 -35.27 15.70 -27.09
CA GLY A 9 -35.25 16.95 -26.33
C GLY A 9 -35.78 16.80 -24.90
N THR A 10 -36.85 16.01 -24.70
CA THR A 10 -37.39 15.73 -23.36
C THR A 10 -36.45 14.85 -22.55
N ILE A 11 -35.87 13.80 -23.14
CA ILE A 11 -34.87 12.94 -22.47
C ILE A 11 -33.64 13.76 -22.05
N LEU A 12 -33.14 14.64 -22.93
CA LEU A 12 -32.02 15.52 -22.62
C LEU A 12 -32.34 16.47 -21.46
N LYS A 13 -33.53 17.09 -21.45
CA LYS A 13 -33.97 17.95 -20.35
C LYS A 13 -34.09 17.19 -19.04
N LEU A 14 -34.70 16.01 -19.05
CA LEU A 14 -34.81 15.15 -17.87
C LEU A 14 -33.42 14.72 -17.36
N GLY A 15 -32.49 14.40 -18.26
CA GLY A 15 -31.09 14.11 -17.91
C GLY A 15 -30.39 15.31 -17.26
N ILE A 16 -30.56 16.51 -17.82
CA ILE A 16 -30.01 17.75 -17.23
C ILE A 16 -30.61 18.01 -15.84
N TYR A 17 -31.93 17.89 -15.67
CA TYR A 17 -32.54 18.06 -14.36
C TYR A 17 -32.04 17.02 -13.36
N ALA A 18 -31.93 15.75 -13.77
CA ALA A 18 -31.37 14.70 -12.91
C ALA A 18 -29.94 15.03 -12.45
N CYS A 19 -29.07 15.51 -13.34
CA CYS A 19 -27.72 15.95 -12.97
C CYS A 19 -27.74 17.13 -11.97
N ILE A 20 -28.62 18.11 -12.21
CA ILE A 20 -28.73 19.29 -11.33
C ILE A 20 -29.20 18.89 -9.93
N TYR A 21 -30.16 17.97 -9.83
CA TYR A 21 -30.66 17.50 -8.53
C TYR A 21 -29.74 16.46 -7.86
N ALA A 22 -28.87 15.78 -8.62
CA ALA A 22 -27.82 14.94 -8.06
C ALA A 22 -26.67 15.76 -7.45
N THR A 23 -26.42 16.98 -7.96
CA THR A 23 -25.30 17.82 -7.51
C THR A 23 -25.37 18.15 -6.01
N PRO A 24 -26.51 18.57 -5.43
CA PRO A 24 -26.63 18.72 -3.98
C PRO A 24 -26.31 17.45 -3.20
N VAL A 25 -26.82 16.31 -3.65
CA VAL A 25 -26.56 15.01 -2.99
C VAL A 25 -25.06 14.71 -2.96
N LEU A 26 -24.36 14.94 -4.08
CA LEU A 26 -22.90 14.78 -4.15
C LEU A 26 -22.16 15.76 -3.21
N GLY A 27 -22.62 17.01 -3.12
CA GLY A 27 -22.03 18.00 -2.21
C GLY A 27 -22.18 17.61 -0.74
N VAL A 28 -23.37 17.14 -0.34
CA VAL A 28 -23.61 16.63 1.02
C VAL A 28 -22.79 15.38 1.28
N TRP A 29 -22.74 14.46 0.32
CA TRP A 29 -21.96 13.24 0.42
C TRP A 29 -20.47 13.53 0.61
N LEU A 30 -19.89 14.44 -0.19
CA LEU A 30 -18.50 14.87 -0.03
C LEU A 30 -18.25 15.52 1.34
N ALA A 31 -19.07 16.50 1.74
CA ALA A 31 -18.90 17.22 2.99
C ALA A 31 -19.09 16.31 4.23
N SER A 32 -20.03 15.37 4.17
CA SER A 32 -20.25 14.40 5.24
C SER A 32 -19.15 13.33 5.29
N SER A 33 -18.63 12.88 4.15
CA SER A 33 -17.50 11.95 4.09
C SER A 33 -16.22 12.58 4.63
N LEU A 34 -15.95 13.86 4.32
CA LEU A 34 -14.85 14.64 4.91
C LEU A 34 -14.98 14.77 6.43
N ALA A 35 -16.21 14.98 6.91
CA ALA A 35 -16.49 15.02 8.34
C ALA A 35 -16.23 13.65 8.99
N ALA A 36 -16.75 12.56 8.43
CA ALA A 36 -16.52 11.20 8.92
C ALA A 36 -15.03 10.84 8.95
N PHE A 37 -14.31 11.12 7.86
CA PHE A 37 -12.85 10.92 7.76
C PHE A 37 -12.07 11.66 8.84
N SER A 38 -12.54 12.84 9.22
CA SER A 38 -11.91 13.68 10.26
C SER A 38 -12.49 13.45 11.66
N ASN A 39 -13.33 12.43 11.85
CA ASN A 39 -14.07 12.16 13.09
C ASN A 39 -14.84 13.39 13.62
N ARG A 40 -15.50 14.11 12.71
CA ARG A 40 -16.38 15.26 12.99
C ARG A 40 -17.83 14.85 12.74
N SER A 41 -18.77 15.60 13.32
CA SER A 41 -20.20 15.35 13.17
C SER A 41 -20.63 15.40 11.70
N THR A 42 -21.05 14.24 11.17
CA THR A 42 -21.64 14.13 9.83
C THR A 42 -22.99 14.84 9.75
N LEU A 43 -23.72 14.90 10.87
CA LEU A 43 -25.01 15.59 10.97
C LEU A 43 -24.90 17.08 10.62
N LEU A 44 -23.85 17.77 11.08
CA LEU A 44 -23.64 19.18 10.74
C LEU A 44 -23.44 19.37 9.23
N SER A 45 -22.68 18.48 8.58
CA SER A 45 -22.51 18.51 7.12
C SER A 45 -23.84 18.26 6.38
N VAL A 46 -24.68 17.36 6.90
CA VAL A 46 -26.02 17.11 6.34
C VAL A 46 -26.93 18.33 6.51
N ILE A 47 -26.93 18.97 7.69
CA ILE A 47 -27.71 20.19 7.95
C ILE A 47 -27.25 21.33 7.03
N ALA A 48 -25.93 21.53 6.89
CA ALA A 48 -25.38 22.51 5.96
C ALA A 48 -25.79 22.20 4.51
N GLY A 49 -25.84 20.92 4.16
CA GLY A 49 -26.40 20.42 2.91
C GLY A 49 -27.83 20.85 2.66
N VAL A 50 -28.73 20.59 3.62
CA VAL A 50 -30.15 21.00 3.56
C VAL A 50 -30.29 22.53 3.44
N PHE A 51 -29.38 23.28 4.08
CA PHE A 51 -29.34 24.73 3.94
C PHE A 51 -28.92 25.17 2.52
N LEU A 52 -27.85 24.61 1.97
CA LEU A 52 -27.39 24.91 0.59
C LEU A 52 -28.40 24.43 -0.46
N PHE A 53 -29.17 23.39 -0.17
CA PHE A 53 -30.30 22.95 -0.95
C PHE A 53 -31.28 22.12 -0.09
N PRO A 54 -32.58 22.48 -0.02
CA PRO A 54 -33.26 23.43 -0.90
C PRO A 54 -33.39 24.87 -0.34
N VAL A 55 -32.96 25.16 0.89
CA VAL A 55 -33.33 26.41 1.59
C VAL A 55 -32.76 27.66 0.93
N LEU A 56 -31.45 27.74 0.70
CA LEU A 56 -30.79 28.93 0.18
C LEU A 56 -31.24 29.32 -1.25
N PRO A 57 -31.38 28.39 -2.22
CA PRO A 57 -31.94 28.71 -3.53
C PRO A 57 -33.37 29.28 -3.46
N LEU A 58 -34.20 28.76 -2.55
CA LEU A 58 -35.57 29.25 -2.32
C LEU A 58 -35.57 30.66 -1.73
N LEU A 59 -34.75 30.91 -0.70
CA LEU A 59 -34.61 32.24 -0.11
C LEU A 59 -34.10 33.26 -1.14
N TRP A 60 -33.14 32.87 -1.98
CA TRP A 60 -32.65 33.72 -3.06
C TRP A 60 -33.76 34.01 -4.10
N GLU A 61 -34.57 33.02 -4.48
CA GLU A 61 -35.69 33.25 -5.39
C GLU A 61 -36.76 34.16 -4.78
N LEU A 62 -37.17 33.92 -3.53
CA LEU A 62 -38.14 34.75 -2.81
C LEU A 62 -37.67 36.21 -2.70
N TRP A 63 -36.42 36.44 -2.30
CA TRP A 63 -35.84 37.78 -2.22
C TRP A 63 -35.74 38.46 -3.59
N SER A 64 -35.30 37.72 -4.61
CA SER A 64 -35.20 38.25 -5.98
C SER A 64 -36.57 38.61 -6.55
N SER A 65 -37.59 37.79 -6.29
CA SER A 65 -38.98 38.03 -6.67
C SER A 65 -39.54 39.27 -5.97
N TYR A 66 -39.31 39.41 -4.67
CA TYR A 66 -39.69 40.59 -3.90
C TYR A 66 -39.05 41.87 -4.47
N LYS A 67 -37.75 41.83 -4.74
CA LYS A 67 -37.01 42.98 -5.31
C LYS A 67 -37.50 43.35 -6.71
N ARG A 68 -37.82 42.37 -7.57
CA ARG A 68 -38.39 42.61 -8.91
C ARG A 68 -39.75 43.31 -8.84
N ARG A 69 -40.65 42.82 -7.97
CA ARG A 69 -41.95 43.45 -7.72
C ARG A 69 -41.81 44.89 -7.24
N LYS A 70 -40.89 45.14 -6.30
CA LYS A 70 -40.63 46.48 -5.76
C LYS A 70 -40.08 47.46 -6.82
N LEU A 71 -39.33 46.97 -7.81
CA LEU A 71 -38.69 47.79 -8.85
C LEU A 71 -39.53 47.96 -10.13
N GLY A 72 -40.76 47.45 -10.18
CA GLY A 72 -41.65 47.58 -11.35
C GLY A 72 -41.14 46.89 -12.63
N LYS A 73 -40.13 46.04 -12.53
CA LYS A 73 -39.55 45.29 -13.67
C LYS A 73 -40.34 44.01 -13.92
N LEU A 74 -41.54 44.12 -14.49
CA LEU A 74 -42.34 43.02 -15.00
C LEU A 74 -42.34 43.06 -16.54
N GLY A 75 -41.19 42.79 -17.16
CA GLY A 75 -41.10 42.52 -18.60
C GLY A 75 -41.28 41.02 -18.87
N GLU A 76 -41.44 40.63 -20.15
CA GLU A 76 -41.50 39.23 -20.56
C GLU A 76 -40.26 38.46 -20.05
N GLU A 77 -40.48 37.54 -19.10
CA GLU A 77 -39.40 36.77 -18.49
C GLU A 77 -38.96 35.65 -19.45
N THR A 78 -37.69 35.63 -19.82
CA THR A 78 -37.10 34.59 -20.68
C THR A 78 -36.90 33.24 -19.99
N LEU A 79 -36.87 33.22 -18.65
CA LEU A 79 -36.69 32.00 -17.82
C LEU A 79 -37.86 31.84 -16.86
N THR A 80 -38.39 30.63 -16.72
CA THR A 80 -39.46 30.34 -15.75
C THR A 80 -38.95 30.41 -14.30
N TRP A 81 -39.87 30.44 -13.33
CA TRP A 81 -39.52 30.32 -11.91
C TRP A 81 -38.73 29.03 -11.63
N GLY A 82 -39.15 27.92 -12.25
CA GLY A 82 -38.47 26.62 -12.13
C GLY A 82 -37.05 26.65 -12.69
N ASP A 83 -36.84 27.29 -13.85
CA ASP A 83 -35.52 27.41 -14.46
C ASP A 83 -34.57 28.23 -13.59
N ARG A 84 -35.03 29.36 -13.02
CA ARG A 84 -34.22 30.18 -12.13
C ARG A 84 -33.83 29.46 -10.85
N LEU A 85 -34.78 28.75 -10.23
CA LEU A 85 -34.50 27.96 -9.03
C LEU A 85 -33.50 26.84 -9.33
N THR A 86 -33.65 26.17 -10.47
CA THR A 86 -32.77 25.11 -10.95
C THR A 86 -31.34 25.64 -11.18
N LEU A 87 -31.19 26.76 -11.90
CA LEU A 87 -29.88 27.37 -12.17
C LEU A 87 -29.19 27.84 -10.90
N ARG A 88 -29.93 28.42 -9.94
CA ARG A 88 -29.38 28.81 -8.64
C ARG A 88 -28.94 27.63 -7.80
N THR A 89 -29.73 26.55 -7.80
CA THR A 89 -29.37 25.31 -7.14
C THR A 89 -28.07 24.77 -7.70
N LEU A 90 -27.96 24.67 -9.03
CA LEU A 90 -26.74 24.22 -9.69
C LEU A 90 -25.55 25.12 -9.32
N LEU A 91 -25.70 26.44 -9.44
CA LEU A 91 -24.64 27.40 -9.17
C LEU A 91 -24.13 27.32 -7.73
N ILE A 92 -25.04 27.35 -6.74
CA ILE A 92 -24.68 27.27 -5.32
C ILE A 92 -23.92 25.97 -5.02
N ASN A 93 -24.44 24.84 -5.49
CA ASN A 93 -23.84 23.53 -5.19
C ASN A 93 -22.52 23.31 -5.93
N LEU A 94 -22.38 23.79 -7.18
CA LEU A 94 -21.10 23.76 -7.87
C LEU A 94 -20.06 24.62 -7.16
N ILE A 95 -20.41 25.85 -6.73
CA ILE A 95 -19.49 26.70 -5.96
C ILE A 95 -19.08 26.00 -4.66
N ALA A 96 -20.03 25.37 -3.95
CA ALA A 96 -19.73 24.66 -2.71
C ALA A 96 -18.80 23.45 -2.94
N ILE A 97 -19.09 22.61 -3.93
CA ILE A 97 -18.27 21.44 -4.26
C ILE A 97 -16.88 21.87 -4.73
N ILE A 98 -16.79 22.82 -5.66
CA ILE A 98 -15.51 23.35 -6.15
C ILE A 98 -14.72 23.97 -4.99
N GLY A 99 -15.39 24.70 -4.09
CA GLY A 99 -14.79 25.26 -2.89
C GLY A 99 -14.21 24.19 -1.97
N LEU A 100 -14.95 23.10 -1.71
CA LEU A 100 -14.48 21.97 -0.91
C LEU A 100 -13.29 21.25 -1.56
N LEU A 101 -13.38 20.96 -2.87
CA LEU A 101 -12.32 20.31 -3.62
C LEU A 101 -11.06 21.20 -3.70
N ALA A 102 -11.22 22.52 -3.80
CA ALA A 102 -10.09 23.46 -3.81
C ALA A 102 -9.46 23.62 -2.42
N TRP A 103 -10.25 23.56 -1.35
CA TRP A 103 -9.74 23.64 0.02
C TRP A 103 -9.00 22.36 0.41
N GLN A 104 -9.56 21.18 0.11
CA GLN A 104 -8.99 19.90 0.55
C GLN A 104 -8.92 18.88 -0.61
N PRO A 105 -8.10 19.13 -1.64
CA PRO A 105 -8.09 18.32 -2.86
C PRO A 105 -7.71 16.86 -2.59
N SER A 106 -6.62 16.63 -1.83
CA SER A 106 -6.16 15.28 -1.51
C SER A 106 -7.12 14.56 -0.56
N ASN A 107 -7.62 15.24 0.47
CA ASN A 107 -8.51 14.61 1.47
C ASN A 107 -9.90 14.33 0.92
N SER A 108 -10.38 15.07 -0.09
CA SER A 108 -11.70 14.83 -0.68
C SER A 108 -11.81 13.44 -1.31
N PHE A 109 -10.85 13.07 -2.15
CA PHE A 109 -10.82 11.73 -2.73
C PHE A 109 -10.59 10.65 -1.68
N ILE A 110 -9.66 10.87 -0.74
CA ILE A 110 -9.36 9.89 0.31
C ILE A 110 -10.57 9.67 1.20
N ALA A 111 -11.25 10.73 1.63
CA ALA A 111 -12.45 10.64 2.46
C ALA A 111 -13.59 9.90 1.75
N LEU A 112 -13.85 10.21 0.49
CA LEU A 112 -14.85 9.47 -0.30
C LEU A 112 -14.45 8.00 -0.50
N SER A 113 -13.18 7.73 -0.75
CA SER A 113 -12.70 6.37 -0.99
C SER A 113 -12.60 5.53 0.27
N THR A 114 -12.40 6.13 1.45
CA THR A 114 -12.22 5.39 2.71
C THR A 114 -13.44 5.41 3.61
N ARG A 115 -14.18 6.52 3.62
CA ARG A 115 -15.34 6.79 4.49
C ARG A 115 -16.58 7.25 3.73
N GLY A 116 -16.62 7.11 2.40
CA GLY A 116 -17.79 7.44 1.58
C GLY A 116 -19.04 6.63 1.92
N ASP A 117 -18.90 5.50 2.61
CA ASP A 117 -19.98 4.63 3.04
C ASP A 117 -20.34 4.75 4.52
N TRP A 118 -19.94 5.84 5.19
CA TRP A 118 -20.18 6.05 6.63
C TRP A 118 -21.65 5.86 7.06
N MET A 119 -22.61 6.15 6.17
CA MET A 119 -24.05 5.97 6.44
C MET A 119 -24.49 4.50 6.48
N LEU A 120 -23.64 3.59 6.00
CA LEU A 120 -23.86 2.15 5.99
C LEU A 120 -23.09 1.45 7.11
N GLU A 121 -22.47 2.19 8.03
CA GLU A 121 -21.70 1.62 9.12
C GLU A 121 -22.58 0.77 10.05
N GLY A 122 -22.08 -0.41 10.44
CA GLY A 122 -22.85 -1.40 11.20
C GLY A 122 -23.92 -2.16 10.40
N MET A 123 -24.24 -1.74 9.17
CA MET A 123 -25.20 -2.46 8.31
C MET A 123 -24.54 -3.67 7.66
N GLN A 124 -25.18 -4.84 7.72
CA GLN A 124 -24.71 -6.07 7.07
C GLN A 124 -25.73 -6.54 6.04
N GLY A 125 -25.28 -7.41 5.12
CA GLY A 125 -26.13 -7.99 4.08
C GLY A 125 -25.82 -7.48 2.68
N GLU A 126 -26.36 -8.21 1.69
CA GLU A 126 -26.06 -8.01 0.27
C GLU A 126 -26.40 -6.60 -0.23
N ALA A 127 -27.55 -6.06 0.15
CA ALA A 127 -27.98 -4.72 -0.27
C ALA A 127 -27.03 -3.61 0.24
N ALA A 128 -26.55 -3.70 1.48
CA ALA A 128 -25.59 -2.77 2.02
C ALA A 128 -24.27 -2.84 1.25
N GLU A 129 -23.81 -4.06 0.94
CA GLU A 129 -22.56 -4.28 0.21
C GLU A 129 -22.61 -3.77 -1.24
N VAL A 130 -23.71 -4.04 -1.97
CA VAL A 130 -23.94 -3.50 -3.32
C VAL A 130 -23.94 -1.97 -3.30
N THR A 131 -24.52 -1.36 -2.26
CA THR A 131 -24.53 0.10 -2.10
C THR A 131 -23.12 0.64 -1.85
N ARG A 132 -22.32 0.00 -0.97
CA ARG A 132 -20.91 0.37 -0.74
C ARG A 132 -20.08 0.34 -2.01
N GLN A 133 -20.17 -0.77 -2.76
CA GLN A 133 -19.44 -0.94 -4.01
C GLN A 133 -19.82 0.14 -5.03
N SER A 134 -21.11 0.50 -5.09
CA SER A 134 -21.59 1.59 -5.96
C SER A 134 -21.01 2.94 -5.55
N LEU A 135 -20.99 3.27 -4.24
CA LEU A 135 -20.40 4.51 -3.73
C LEU A 135 -18.90 4.60 -4.02
N PHE A 136 -18.15 3.52 -3.81
CA PHE A 136 -16.71 3.49 -4.09
C PHE A 136 -16.40 3.57 -5.58
N LYS A 137 -17.23 2.97 -6.43
CA LYS A 137 -17.11 3.14 -7.89
C LYS A 137 -17.31 4.60 -8.31
N ILE A 138 -18.25 5.31 -7.69
CA ILE A 138 -18.45 6.75 -7.91
C ILE A 138 -17.23 7.54 -7.41
N ALA A 139 -16.70 7.22 -6.23
CA ALA A 139 -15.50 7.85 -5.68
C ALA A 139 -14.28 7.65 -6.59
N GLY A 140 -14.12 6.46 -7.18
CA GLY A 140 -13.08 6.14 -8.16
C GLY A 140 -13.11 7.03 -9.40
N GLY A 141 -14.28 7.57 -9.77
CA GLY A 141 -14.39 8.58 -10.84
C GLY A 141 -13.61 9.86 -10.57
N LEU A 142 -13.23 10.14 -9.32
CA LEU A 142 -12.42 11.29 -8.92
C LEU A 142 -10.92 10.96 -8.81
N GLU A 143 -10.50 9.71 -9.06
CA GLU A 143 -9.09 9.29 -8.94
C GLU A 143 -8.16 10.11 -9.85
N GLY A 144 -8.60 10.41 -11.08
CA GLY A 144 -7.82 11.24 -12.01
C GLY A 144 -7.53 12.64 -11.46
N LEU A 145 -8.49 13.25 -10.75
CA LEU A 145 -8.30 14.54 -10.08
C LEU A 145 -7.29 14.41 -8.94
N TYR A 146 -7.41 13.36 -8.12
CA TYR A 146 -6.48 13.07 -7.05
C TYR A 146 -5.04 12.89 -7.56
N ASN A 147 -4.85 12.13 -8.64
CA ASN A 147 -3.54 11.89 -9.26
C ASN A 147 -2.93 13.17 -9.85
N ALA A 148 -3.74 14.09 -10.37
CA ALA A 148 -3.26 15.37 -10.89
C ALA A 148 -2.62 16.26 -9.81
N PHE A 149 -3.12 16.21 -8.57
CA PHE A 149 -2.61 16.97 -7.43
C PHE A 149 -1.57 16.21 -6.59
N ASN A 150 -1.45 14.89 -6.74
CA ASN A 150 -0.53 14.04 -5.98
C ASN A 150 0.44 13.32 -6.91
N LYS A 151 1.18 14.09 -7.71
CA LYS A 151 2.19 13.56 -8.62
C LYS A 151 3.37 12.97 -7.84
N ASN A 152 3.92 11.87 -8.33
CA ASN A 152 5.15 11.32 -7.78
C ASN A 152 6.37 12.04 -8.41
N PRO A 153 7.18 12.78 -7.63
CA PRO A 153 8.36 13.49 -8.15
C PRO A 153 9.46 12.54 -8.65
N PHE A 154 9.39 11.25 -8.33
CA PHE A 154 10.40 10.27 -8.73
C PHE A 154 10.13 9.65 -10.10
N GLU A 155 8.96 9.89 -10.71
CA GLU A 155 8.65 9.42 -12.07
C GLU A 155 9.63 9.94 -13.12
N GLN A 156 10.25 11.10 -12.90
CA GLN A 156 11.21 11.68 -13.83
C GLN A 156 12.52 10.88 -13.98
N TYR A 157 12.80 9.95 -13.05
CA TYR A 157 14.02 9.12 -13.08
C TYR A 157 13.82 7.77 -13.78
N ASP A 158 12.59 7.48 -14.20
CA ASP A 158 12.27 6.31 -15.00
C ASP A 158 12.77 6.50 -16.44
N ASP A 159 13.74 5.69 -16.86
CA ASP A 159 14.33 5.72 -18.20
C ASP A 159 13.58 4.81 -19.20
N GLY A 160 12.42 4.27 -18.79
CA GLY A 160 11.58 3.41 -19.60
C GLY A 160 11.78 1.93 -19.34
N SER A 161 12.63 1.52 -18.39
CA SER A 161 12.74 0.13 -17.94
C SER A 161 11.41 -0.39 -17.37
N SER A 162 10.59 0.49 -16.78
CA SER A 162 9.24 0.16 -16.29
C SER A 162 8.24 -0.21 -17.39
N LYS A 163 8.54 0.09 -18.67
CA LYS A 163 7.69 -0.27 -19.83
C LYS A 163 7.68 -1.77 -20.10
N ILE A 164 8.61 -2.52 -19.49
CA ILE A 164 8.50 -3.97 -19.41
C ILE A 164 7.23 -4.27 -18.62
N ARG A 165 6.23 -4.87 -19.27
CA ARG A 165 5.00 -5.28 -18.61
C ARG A 165 5.17 -6.72 -18.10
N PRO A 166 5.23 -6.94 -16.77
CA PRO A 166 5.28 -8.29 -16.24
C PRO A 166 3.96 -9.00 -16.53
N ASP A 167 4.04 -10.30 -16.82
CA ASP A 167 2.82 -11.12 -16.94
C ASP A 167 2.12 -11.18 -15.58
N PRO A 168 0.78 -11.06 -15.53
CA PRO A 168 0.02 -11.17 -14.30
C PRO A 168 0.29 -12.54 -13.66
N GLN A 169 0.79 -12.53 -12.42
CA GLN A 169 0.99 -13.76 -11.66
C GLN A 169 -0.38 -14.25 -11.16
N PRO A 170 -0.73 -15.54 -11.31
CA PRO A 170 -1.96 -16.09 -10.76
C PRO A 170 -2.00 -15.90 -9.24
N GLU A 171 -3.19 -15.62 -8.69
CA GLU A 171 -3.42 -15.55 -7.23
C GLU A 171 -2.91 -16.86 -6.59
N ARG A 172 -1.77 -16.78 -5.89
CA ARG A 172 -1.30 -17.87 -5.05
C ARG A 172 -1.73 -17.53 -3.63
N ILE A 173 -2.58 -18.38 -3.02
CA ILE A 173 -2.55 -18.56 -1.56
C ILE A 173 -1.08 -18.73 -1.22
N ALA A 174 -0.46 -17.81 -0.45
CA ALA A 174 0.95 -17.78 -0.09
C ALA A 174 1.63 -19.16 -0.19
N ARG A 175 2.05 -19.53 -1.41
CA ARG A 175 2.61 -20.84 -1.73
C ARG A 175 3.93 -20.58 -2.40
N ASN A 176 4.93 -21.07 -1.68
CA ASN A 176 6.34 -20.98 -1.91
C ASN A 176 6.70 -21.05 -3.42
N PRO A 177 7.33 -20.00 -3.99
CA PRO A 177 7.87 -20.01 -5.36
C PRO A 177 9.03 -21.00 -5.57
N PHE A 178 9.58 -21.57 -4.49
CA PHE A 178 10.80 -22.38 -4.46
C PHE A 178 10.57 -23.81 -3.98
N GLU A 179 9.42 -24.41 -4.32
CA GLU A 179 9.10 -25.82 -4.01
C GLU A 179 10.02 -26.84 -4.73
N GLU A 180 10.90 -26.39 -5.64
CA GLU A 180 11.91 -27.19 -6.34
C GLU A 180 13.34 -27.01 -5.80
N LEU A 181 13.51 -26.98 -4.48
CA LEU A 181 14.81 -27.32 -3.89
C LEU A 181 14.90 -28.86 -3.73
N PRO A 182 15.96 -29.53 -4.21
CA PRO A 182 16.03 -30.98 -4.19
C PRO A 182 15.98 -31.52 -2.76
N LYS A 183 15.00 -32.40 -2.49
CA LYS A 183 14.87 -33.10 -1.21
C LYS A 183 16.05 -34.08 -1.03
N PRO A 184 16.68 -34.15 0.15
CA PRO A 184 17.66 -35.19 0.44
C PRO A 184 16.93 -36.52 0.64
N THR A 185 17.14 -37.48 -0.27
CA THR A 185 16.81 -38.89 -0.05
C THR A 185 17.81 -39.49 0.94
N ASN A 186 17.44 -39.54 2.22
CA ASN A 186 18.13 -40.37 3.20
C ASN A 186 17.38 -41.70 3.36
N SER A 187 17.92 -42.71 2.67
CA SER A 187 17.75 -44.11 3.02
C SER A 187 18.63 -44.42 4.23
N SER A 188 18.02 -44.81 5.33
CA SER A 188 18.67 -45.70 6.30
C SER A 188 17.62 -46.57 6.99
N SER A 189 17.36 -47.75 6.44
CA SER A 189 16.86 -48.87 7.23
C SER A 189 18.05 -49.70 7.68
N THR A 190 18.09 -49.95 8.98
CA THR A 190 19.09 -50.74 9.69
C THR A 190 18.87 -52.23 9.44
N THR A 191 19.97 -52.93 9.14
CA THR A 191 20.02 -54.38 8.93
C THR A 191 19.99 -55.16 10.26
N LYS A 192 19.21 -56.24 10.32
CA LYS A 192 19.46 -57.45 11.14
C LYS A 192 18.90 -58.69 10.41
N PRO A 193 19.35 -59.92 10.72
CA PRO A 193 19.77 -60.91 9.72
C PRO A 193 18.74 -61.99 9.34
N GLN A 194 19.06 -62.64 8.21
CA GLN A 194 18.42 -63.73 7.44
C GLN A 194 17.99 -64.99 8.23
N PRO A 195 17.11 -65.88 7.69
CA PRO A 195 17.60 -66.88 6.71
C PRO A 195 16.66 -67.30 5.53
N SER A 196 17.34 -67.69 4.44
CA SER A 196 17.04 -68.73 3.42
C SER A 196 15.77 -68.71 2.54
N ALA A 197 15.94 -68.53 1.22
CA ALA A 197 15.64 -69.50 0.16
C ALA A 197 16.25 -69.07 -1.21
N LYS A 198 16.31 -70.00 -2.16
CA LYS A 198 17.23 -70.19 -3.31
C LYS A 198 16.85 -69.44 -4.64
N PRO A 199 17.64 -69.55 -5.74
CA PRO A 199 17.99 -68.44 -6.65
C PRO A 199 17.51 -68.57 -8.11
N GLN A 200 17.68 -67.50 -8.91
CA GLN A 200 17.89 -67.46 -10.37
C GLN A 200 18.28 -66.00 -10.73
N ALA A 201 19.44 -65.62 -11.30
CA ALA A 201 20.22 -65.99 -12.49
C ALA A 201 20.16 -64.87 -13.55
N ASN A 202 21.35 -64.52 -14.11
CA ASN A 202 21.67 -63.67 -15.28
C ASN A 202 21.82 -62.14 -15.05
N THR A 203 22.80 -61.39 -15.58
CA THR A 203 24.08 -61.60 -16.31
C THR A 203 24.82 -60.24 -16.44
N ALA A 204 26.16 -60.24 -16.34
CA ALA A 204 27.19 -59.40 -17.02
C ALA A 204 27.44 -57.86 -16.76
N LYS A 205 28.58 -57.58 -16.07
CA LYS A 205 29.72 -56.58 -16.15
C LYS A 205 29.75 -55.38 -17.17
N PRO A 206 30.71 -54.39 -17.08
CA PRO A 206 31.37 -53.69 -15.95
C PRO A 206 31.61 -52.13 -16.09
N LYS A 207 32.00 -51.49 -14.96
CA LYS A 207 32.67 -50.18 -14.61
C LYS A 207 33.33 -49.28 -15.71
N PRO A 208 33.46 -47.94 -15.50
CA PRO A 208 34.53 -47.39 -14.63
C PRO A 208 34.21 -46.16 -13.76
N THR A 209 35.12 -45.96 -12.81
CA THR A 209 35.24 -45.03 -11.68
C THR A 209 35.50 -43.55 -12.02
N THR A 210 35.07 -42.62 -11.16
CA THR A 210 35.94 -41.59 -10.53
C THR A 210 35.19 -40.84 -9.42
N GLU A 211 35.85 -40.72 -8.28
CA GLU A 211 35.41 -40.13 -7.01
C GLU A 211 35.84 -38.65 -6.94
N LYS A 212 34.99 -37.74 -6.41
CA LYS A 212 35.38 -36.41 -5.88
C LYS A 212 34.20 -35.70 -5.14
N PRO A 213 34.46 -34.66 -4.32
CA PRO A 213 34.33 -34.66 -2.86
C PRO A 213 33.00 -34.10 -2.32
N LYS A 214 32.74 -34.46 -1.06
CA LYS A 214 31.57 -34.14 -0.24
C LYS A 214 31.49 -32.62 0.09
N PRO A 215 30.41 -31.90 -0.25
CA PRO A 215 30.15 -30.56 0.28
C PRO A 215 29.44 -30.62 1.64
N ALA A 216 29.71 -29.63 2.47
CA ALA A 216 29.20 -29.46 3.83
C ALA A 216 27.67 -29.45 3.91
N GLU A 217 27.15 -30.15 4.91
CA GLU A 217 25.72 -30.23 5.24
C GLU A 217 25.19 -28.88 5.73
N SER A 218 24.23 -28.29 5.01
CA SER A 218 23.40 -27.18 5.50
C SER A 218 21.94 -27.63 5.62
N LYS A 219 21.32 -27.31 6.77
CA LYS A 219 19.95 -27.68 7.13
C LYS A 219 18.92 -26.95 6.23
N PRO A 220 17.76 -27.57 5.92
CA PRO A 220 16.76 -26.97 5.03
C PRO A 220 15.98 -25.83 5.68
N ILE A 221 15.90 -24.69 4.99
CA ILE A 221 15.15 -23.47 5.36
C ILE A 221 13.68 -23.67 4.98
N LYS A 222 12.74 -23.46 5.93
CA LYS A 222 11.34 -23.88 5.77
C LYS A 222 10.32 -22.81 5.34
N ASN A 223 10.69 -21.54 5.14
CA ASN A 223 9.79 -20.49 4.64
C ASN A 223 10.56 -19.58 3.65
N ALA A 224 10.13 -19.48 2.38
CA ALA A 224 10.90 -18.78 1.33
C ALA A 224 10.67 -17.25 1.24
N TRP A 225 9.89 -16.72 2.17
CA TRP A 225 9.88 -15.34 2.65
C TRP A 225 9.52 -15.51 4.14
N ALA A 226 10.36 -15.06 5.08
CA ALA A 226 10.60 -13.65 5.33
C ALA A 226 12.06 -13.21 5.39
N TRP A 227 13.03 -14.04 4.96
CA TRP A 227 14.47 -13.76 5.09
C TRP A 227 14.92 -13.25 6.49
N GLU A 228 14.06 -13.37 7.50
CA GLU A 228 14.21 -12.74 8.80
C GLU A 228 15.32 -13.43 9.57
N GLY A 229 16.11 -12.62 10.29
CA GLY A 229 17.30 -13.10 10.99
C GLY A 229 18.47 -13.49 10.08
N GLN A 230 18.31 -13.42 8.75
CA GLN A 230 19.44 -13.51 7.83
C GLN A 230 20.04 -12.11 7.69
N GLY A 231 21.14 -11.87 8.39
CA GLY A 231 21.91 -10.62 8.25
C GLY A 231 22.38 -10.37 6.81
N LEU A 232 23.37 -9.48 6.67
CA LEU A 232 23.97 -9.24 5.36
C LEU A 232 24.46 -10.53 4.72
N HIS A 233 24.24 -10.65 3.41
CA HIS A 233 24.78 -11.74 2.62
C HIS A 233 26.30 -11.86 2.86
N PRO A 234 26.86 -13.06 3.05
CA PRO A 234 28.28 -13.22 3.39
C PRO A 234 29.24 -12.54 2.40
N ALA A 235 28.89 -12.49 1.11
CA ALA A 235 29.69 -11.78 0.11
C ALA A 235 29.76 -10.26 0.36
N ILE A 236 28.69 -9.66 0.90
CA ILE A 236 28.59 -8.23 1.19
C ILE A 236 29.20 -7.91 2.55
N ALA A 237 28.94 -8.76 3.55
CA ALA A 237 29.53 -8.62 4.88
C ALA A 237 31.07 -8.67 4.85
N ASN A 238 31.63 -9.48 3.94
CA ASN A 238 33.08 -9.68 3.80
C ASN A 238 33.65 -9.02 2.52
N MET A 239 32.94 -8.07 1.91
CA MET A 239 33.42 -7.43 0.68
C MET A 239 34.67 -6.58 0.94
N PRO A 240 35.80 -6.83 0.26
CA PRO A 240 36.98 -6.01 0.39
C PRO A 240 36.77 -4.59 -0.16
N ALA A 241 37.26 -3.56 0.52
CA ALA A 241 37.09 -2.17 0.09
C ALA A 241 37.67 -1.88 -1.30
N ASN A 242 38.73 -2.60 -1.72
CA ASN A 242 39.34 -2.45 -3.05
C ASN A 242 38.49 -3.04 -4.19
N VAL A 243 37.39 -3.74 -3.88
CA VAL A 243 36.39 -4.17 -4.87
C VAL A 243 35.40 -3.05 -5.18
N GLU A 244 35.13 -2.16 -4.23
CA GLU A 244 34.11 -1.11 -4.33
C GLU A 244 34.59 0.11 -5.16
N THR A 245 35.22 -0.15 -6.31
CA THR A 245 35.79 0.87 -7.21
C THR A 245 34.83 1.33 -8.30
N SER A 246 33.93 0.45 -8.74
CA SER A 246 32.88 0.74 -9.71
C SER A 246 31.68 -0.20 -9.51
N ILE A 247 30.52 0.18 -10.07
CA ILE A 247 29.31 -0.66 -10.10
C ILE A 247 29.61 -2.03 -10.72
N GLU A 248 30.30 -2.04 -11.86
CA GLU A 248 30.72 -3.26 -12.57
C GLU A 248 31.61 -4.16 -11.70
N SER A 249 32.60 -3.58 -11.00
CA SER A 249 33.51 -4.32 -10.12
C SER A 249 32.76 -5.02 -8.98
N VAL A 250 31.82 -4.31 -8.35
CA VAL A 250 30.97 -4.86 -7.29
C VAL A 250 30.07 -5.98 -7.82
N ALA A 251 29.38 -5.76 -8.93
CA ALA A 251 28.51 -6.76 -9.54
C ALA A 251 29.27 -8.03 -9.92
N LYS A 252 30.43 -7.90 -10.59
CA LYS A 252 31.29 -9.03 -10.95
C LYS A 252 31.79 -9.79 -9.73
N TYR A 253 32.17 -9.08 -8.66
CA TYR A 253 32.54 -9.72 -7.42
C TYR A 253 31.39 -10.53 -6.83
N ILE A 254 30.19 -9.96 -6.76
CA ILE A 254 28.99 -10.66 -6.27
C ILE A 254 28.70 -11.91 -7.10
N VAL A 255 28.71 -11.80 -8.43
CA VAL A 255 28.53 -12.94 -9.35
C VAL A 255 29.58 -14.03 -9.11
N SER A 256 30.84 -13.65 -8.87
CA SER A 256 31.93 -14.61 -8.61
C SER A 256 31.81 -15.32 -7.26
N LYS A 257 31.11 -14.73 -6.29
CA LYS A 257 30.96 -15.26 -4.93
C LYS A 257 29.63 -15.99 -4.73
N GLU A 258 28.62 -15.69 -5.52
CA GLU A 258 27.29 -16.26 -5.37
C GLU A 258 26.74 -16.81 -6.70
N SER A 259 26.64 -18.14 -6.75
CA SER A 259 26.18 -18.89 -7.91
C SER A 259 24.66 -19.03 -7.96
N ASN A 260 23.98 -19.01 -6.81
CA ASN A 260 22.53 -19.11 -6.72
C ASN A 260 21.90 -17.77 -7.13
N PRO A 261 21.04 -17.73 -8.17
CA PRO A 261 20.43 -16.49 -8.64
C PRO A 261 19.64 -15.71 -7.57
N VAL A 262 18.96 -16.42 -6.66
CA VAL A 262 18.16 -15.81 -5.60
C VAL A 262 19.07 -15.15 -4.54
N LEU A 263 20.11 -15.86 -4.12
CA LEU A 263 21.09 -15.30 -3.18
C LEU A 263 21.93 -14.19 -3.83
N ARG A 264 22.12 -14.23 -5.15
CA ARG A 264 22.73 -13.13 -5.91
C ARG A 264 21.86 -11.88 -5.86
N VAL A 265 20.55 -12.00 -6.08
CA VAL A 265 19.60 -10.89 -5.89
C VAL A 265 19.67 -10.34 -4.47
N LYS A 266 19.68 -11.22 -3.45
CA LYS A 266 19.90 -10.80 -2.06
C LYS A 266 21.22 -10.04 -1.89
N ALA A 267 22.33 -10.51 -2.45
CA ALA A 267 23.61 -9.82 -2.34
C ALA A 267 23.59 -8.43 -3.00
N LEU A 268 22.96 -8.28 -4.18
CA LEU A 268 22.80 -6.97 -4.82
C LEU A 268 21.91 -6.03 -3.98
N HIS A 269 20.79 -6.55 -3.47
CA HIS A 269 19.90 -5.84 -2.55
C HIS A 269 20.66 -5.35 -1.31
N ASP A 270 21.32 -6.27 -0.61
CA ASP A 270 22.03 -5.98 0.64
C ASP A 270 23.16 -4.99 0.43
N TYR A 271 23.82 -5.01 -0.73
CA TYR A 271 24.82 -3.99 -1.06
C TYR A 271 24.20 -2.59 -1.07
N VAL A 272 23.05 -2.42 -1.74
CA VAL A 272 22.38 -1.11 -1.81
C VAL A 272 21.81 -0.71 -0.44
N ALA A 273 21.09 -1.62 0.23
CA ALA A 273 20.48 -1.37 1.53
C ALA A 273 21.51 -1.07 2.62
N ASP A 274 22.72 -1.64 2.54
CA ASP A 274 23.75 -1.39 3.53
C ASP A 274 24.67 -0.19 3.19
N ARG A 275 25.07 -0.04 1.92
CA ARG A 275 26.10 0.94 1.55
C ARG A 275 25.56 2.34 1.30
N ILE A 276 24.25 2.51 1.15
CA ILE A 276 23.65 3.81 0.86
C ILE A 276 22.94 4.34 2.10
N ALA A 277 23.17 5.62 2.41
CA ALA A 277 22.45 6.37 3.42
C ALA A 277 21.29 7.15 2.80
N TYR A 278 20.14 7.21 3.47
CA TYR A 278 19.01 7.97 2.96
C TYR A 278 19.25 9.49 3.11
N ASP A 279 19.03 10.25 2.03
CA ASP A 279 19.18 11.71 2.03
C ASP A 279 17.93 12.39 2.61
N ALA A 280 17.79 12.29 3.94
CA ALA A 280 16.67 12.88 4.67
C ALA A 280 16.56 14.39 4.44
N GLU A 281 17.70 15.10 4.41
CA GLU A 281 17.75 16.55 4.20
C GLU A 281 17.16 16.94 2.84
N SER A 282 17.67 16.37 1.75
CA SER A 282 17.13 16.61 0.41
C SER A 282 15.68 16.12 0.26
N TYR A 283 15.32 15.03 0.93
CA TYR A 283 13.94 14.53 0.97
C TYR A 283 12.96 15.56 1.53
N PHE A 284 13.26 16.11 2.72
CA PHE A 284 12.40 17.11 3.35
C PHE A 284 12.47 18.49 2.67
N ALA A 285 13.58 18.83 2.04
CA ALA A 285 13.71 20.05 1.24
C ALA A 285 12.97 19.98 -0.12
N GLY A 286 12.65 18.77 -0.60
CA GLY A 286 12.07 18.57 -1.93
C GLY A 286 13.03 18.92 -3.08
N ALA A 287 14.33 18.96 -2.80
CA ALA A 287 15.38 19.33 -3.74
C ALA A 287 16.44 18.23 -3.76
N TYR A 288 16.42 17.41 -4.80
CA TYR A 288 17.23 16.20 -4.90
C TYR A 288 18.51 16.45 -5.71
N PRO A 289 19.69 16.09 -5.19
CA PRO A 289 20.89 15.91 -6.00
C PRO A 289 20.66 14.87 -7.12
N PRO A 290 21.57 14.74 -8.11
CA PRO A 290 21.45 13.69 -9.13
C PRO A 290 21.27 12.30 -8.48
N GLN A 291 20.26 11.57 -8.96
CA GLN A 291 19.88 10.24 -8.46
C GLN A 291 20.31 9.12 -9.42
N ASP A 292 21.22 9.40 -10.36
CA ASP A 292 21.79 8.39 -11.24
C ASP A 292 22.73 7.44 -10.48
N ALA A 293 22.87 6.21 -10.97
CA ALA A 293 23.57 5.14 -10.27
C ALA A 293 25.04 5.48 -9.96
N GLU A 294 25.75 6.16 -10.87
CA GLU A 294 27.17 6.54 -10.69
C GLU A 294 27.32 7.60 -9.60
N THR A 295 26.47 8.63 -9.60
CA THR A 295 26.46 9.62 -8.52
C THR A 295 26.19 8.96 -7.18
N VAL A 296 25.16 8.10 -7.09
CA VAL A 296 24.77 7.43 -5.84
C VAL A 296 25.86 6.47 -5.35
N PHE A 297 26.47 5.70 -6.25
CA PHE A 297 27.58 4.81 -5.93
C PHE A 297 28.74 5.60 -5.29
N ARG A 298 29.11 6.74 -5.87
CA ARG A 298 30.20 7.60 -5.41
C ARG A 298 29.88 8.33 -4.10
N THR A 299 28.67 8.87 -3.95
CA THR A 299 28.28 9.68 -2.79
C THR A 299 27.83 8.85 -1.60
N ARG A 300 27.43 7.58 -1.82
CA ARG A 300 26.82 6.70 -0.82
C ARG A 300 25.56 7.30 -0.17
N LYS A 301 24.89 8.24 -0.85
CA LYS A 301 23.75 8.99 -0.32
C LYS A 301 22.71 9.24 -1.41
N ALA A 302 21.44 8.93 -1.15
CA ALA A 302 20.35 9.05 -2.12
C ALA A 302 18.97 9.11 -1.46
N VAL A 303 17.93 9.48 -2.22
CA VAL A 303 16.53 9.16 -1.89
C VAL A 303 16.11 7.89 -2.64
N CYS A 304 14.87 7.42 -2.43
CA CYS A 304 14.34 6.16 -2.99
C CYS A 304 14.65 5.95 -4.49
N ALA A 305 14.57 7.01 -5.30
CA ALA A 305 14.92 6.94 -6.72
C ALA A 305 16.38 6.49 -6.94
N GLY A 306 17.35 7.04 -6.22
CA GLY A 306 18.76 6.69 -6.37
C GLY A 306 19.10 5.29 -5.87
N TYR A 307 18.42 4.83 -4.82
CA TYR A 307 18.51 3.42 -4.38
C TYR A 307 18.06 2.49 -5.52
N ALA A 308 16.89 2.77 -6.11
CA ALA A 308 16.34 1.95 -7.16
C ALA A 308 17.18 1.96 -8.44
N LYS A 309 17.75 3.12 -8.82
CA LYS A 309 18.66 3.23 -9.98
C LYS A 309 19.99 2.50 -9.75
N LEU A 310 20.55 2.55 -8.54
CA LEU A 310 21.77 1.81 -8.24
C LEU A 310 21.55 0.29 -8.29
N LEU A 311 20.43 -0.20 -7.72
CA LEU A 311 20.10 -1.63 -7.77
C LEU A 311 19.88 -2.11 -9.21
N GLU A 312 19.20 -1.31 -10.04
CA GLU A 312 19.03 -1.58 -11.47
C GLU A 312 20.37 -1.67 -12.22
N ALA A 313 21.27 -0.72 -11.99
CA ALA A 313 22.59 -0.72 -12.61
C ALA A 313 23.45 -1.92 -12.18
N LEU A 314 23.41 -2.29 -10.89
CA LEU A 314 24.06 -3.49 -10.38
C LEU A 314 23.46 -4.76 -11.00
N GLY A 315 22.13 -4.81 -11.15
CA GLY A 315 21.44 -5.91 -11.83
C GLY A 315 21.90 -6.09 -13.27
N LYS A 316 22.01 -4.99 -14.01
CA LYS A 316 22.52 -4.99 -15.39
C LYS A 316 23.92 -5.60 -15.50
N GLU A 317 24.86 -5.18 -14.65
CA GLU A 317 26.24 -5.69 -14.64
C GLU A 317 26.33 -7.14 -14.11
N ALA A 318 25.32 -7.59 -13.34
CA ALA A 318 25.21 -8.95 -12.83
C ALA A 318 24.36 -9.88 -13.72
N GLU A 319 23.92 -9.40 -14.90
CA GLU A 319 23.04 -10.10 -15.83
C GLU A 319 21.72 -10.57 -15.18
N ILE A 320 21.17 -9.76 -14.28
CA ILE A 320 19.85 -9.94 -13.66
C ILE A 320 18.91 -8.84 -14.14
N GLU A 321 17.76 -9.23 -14.69
CA GLU A 321 16.70 -8.29 -15.07
C GLU A 321 16.11 -7.62 -13.81
N ILE A 322 16.57 -6.41 -13.51
CA ILE A 322 16.02 -5.52 -12.49
C ILE A 322 15.54 -4.26 -13.21
N VAL A 323 14.36 -3.77 -12.86
CA VAL A 323 13.77 -2.59 -13.46
C VAL A 323 13.32 -1.60 -12.40
N TYR A 324 13.31 -0.33 -12.77
CA TYR A 324 12.77 0.75 -11.95
C TYR A 324 11.24 0.71 -11.93
N VAL A 325 10.65 0.82 -10.73
CA VAL A 325 9.20 0.92 -10.55
C VAL A 325 8.90 2.17 -9.74
N SER A 326 7.96 2.98 -10.23
CA SER A 326 7.49 4.18 -9.55
C SER A 326 6.02 4.09 -9.21
N GLY A 327 5.62 4.79 -8.15
CA GLY A 327 4.23 4.83 -7.73
C GLY A 327 4.05 5.64 -6.46
N LYS A 328 3.12 5.20 -5.62
CA LYS A 328 2.89 5.79 -4.31
C LYS A 328 3.19 4.77 -3.23
N SER A 329 3.65 5.23 -2.09
CA SER A 329 3.75 4.40 -0.89
C SER A 329 3.03 5.02 0.30
N ARG A 330 2.45 4.17 1.14
CA ARG A 330 1.87 4.56 2.43
C ARG A 330 2.81 4.09 3.53
N SER A 331 3.30 5.01 4.33
CA SER A 331 4.16 4.68 5.47
C SER A 331 3.46 4.98 6.80
N GLN A 332 4.16 4.71 7.90
CA GLN A 332 3.70 4.99 9.25
C GLN A 332 3.72 6.49 9.59
N VAL A 333 4.57 7.27 8.92
CA VAL A 333 4.73 8.70 9.18
C VAL A 333 3.91 9.55 8.20
N SER A 334 3.48 8.98 7.07
CA SER A 334 2.62 9.69 6.13
C SER A 334 1.16 9.68 6.59
N GLU A 335 0.47 10.78 6.29
CA GLU A 335 -1.00 10.79 6.21
C GLU A 335 -1.48 9.64 5.30
N LEU A 336 -2.76 9.27 5.42
CA LEU A 336 -3.36 8.20 4.61
C LEU A 336 -3.18 8.44 3.09
N SER A 337 -2.91 9.69 2.68
CA SER A 337 -2.42 10.08 1.35
C SER A 337 -1.04 9.47 1.08
N GLY A 338 -1.00 8.35 0.36
CA GLY A 338 0.27 7.79 -0.10
C GLY A 338 1.16 8.84 -0.78
N ARG A 339 2.46 8.80 -0.52
CA ARG A 339 3.46 9.73 -1.07
C ARG A 339 4.14 9.13 -2.29
N GLY A 340 4.68 9.95 -3.19
CA GLY A 340 5.49 9.45 -4.29
C GLY A 340 6.66 8.60 -3.78
N HIS A 341 6.92 7.47 -4.44
CA HIS A 341 7.99 6.54 -4.09
C HIS A 341 8.52 5.80 -5.31
N ALA A 342 9.71 5.20 -5.16
CA ALA A 342 10.36 4.39 -6.17
C ALA A 342 11.05 3.18 -5.54
N TRP A 343 10.96 2.05 -6.23
CA TRP A 343 11.51 0.75 -5.85
C TRP A 343 11.84 -0.04 -7.13
N ASN A 344 11.98 -1.36 -7.04
CA ASN A 344 12.31 -2.19 -8.20
C ASN A 344 11.39 -3.39 -8.38
N GLY A 345 11.31 -3.85 -9.64
CA GLY A 345 10.95 -5.20 -9.99
C GLY A 345 12.20 -5.99 -10.32
N VAL A 346 12.29 -7.25 -9.90
CA VAL A 346 13.40 -8.16 -10.22
C VAL A 346 12.85 -9.47 -10.75
N LYS A 347 13.44 -9.97 -11.83
CA LYS A 347 13.10 -11.28 -12.38
C LYS A 347 14.14 -12.30 -11.97
N VAL A 348 13.71 -13.33 -11.25
CA VAL A 348 14.56 -14.45 -10.83
C VAL A 348 13.79 -15.75 -11.02
N ASN A 349 14.46 -16.78 -11.54
CA ASN A 349 13.84 -18.07 -11.88
C ASN A 349 12.59 -17.95 -12.78
N GLY A 350 12.62 -16.98 -13.70
CA GLY A 350 11.52 -16.75 -14.66
C GLY A 350 10.30 -16.02 -14.08
N GLN A 351 10.32 -15.62 -12.81
CA GLN A 351 9.21 -14.91 -12.16
C GLN A 351 9.63 -13.51 -11.74
N TRP A 352 8.70 -12.56 -11.84
CA TRP A 352 8.87 -11.21 -11.32
C TRP A 352 8.53 -11.14 -9.84
N HIS A 353 9.36 -10.41 -9.10
CA HIS A 353 9.18 -10.08 -7.69
C HIS A 353 9.39 -8.58 -7.50
N LEU A 354 8.75 -8.00 -6.49
CA LEU A 354 9.02 -6.62 -6.09
C LEU A 354 10.07 -6.60 -4.98
N ILE A 355 10.90 -5.57 -4.98
CA ILE A 355 11.99 -5.39 -4.03
C ILE A 355 12.17 -3.90 -3.71
N ASP A 356 12.36 -3.54 -2.44
CA ASP A 356 12.65 -2.17 -2.02
C ASP A 356 13.86 -2.09 -1.06
N PRO A 357 15.08 -1.85 -1.59
CA PRO A 357 16.27 -1.69 -0.75
C PRO A 357 16.26 -0.41 0.08
N THR A 358 15.38 0.55 -0.21
CA THR A 358 15.28 1.81 0.53
C THR A 358 14.63 1.57 1.90
N TRP A 359 13.53 0.82 1.93
CA TRP A 359 12.81 0.55 3.17
C TRP A 359 13.49 -0.54 4.01
N ASP A 360 14.38 -1.32 3.39
CA ASP A 360 15.25 -2.27 4.06
C ASP A 360 16.61 -1.69 4.51
N SER A 361 16.90 -0.40 4.25
CA SER A 361 18.14 0.26 4.72
C SER A 361 17.99 0.92 6.10
N GLY A 362 16.77 1.31 6.48
CA GLY A 362 16.49 2.03 7.71
C GLY A 362 15.26 2.91 7.61
N TYR A 363 15.23 3.98 8.41
CA TYR A 363 14.07 4.88 8.45
C TYR A 363 14.47 6.33 8.75
N VAL A 364 13.52 7.23 8.49
CA VAL A 364 13.60 8.66 8.80
C VAL A 364 12.32 9.05 9.53
N ASN A 365 12.46 9.62 10.73
CA ASN A 365 11.30 10.02 11.54
C ASN A 365 10.88 11.47 11.23
N ASP A 366 11.85 12.37 11.23
CA ASP A 366 11.63 13.80 11.10
C ASP A 366 12.89 14.47 10.51
N PRO A 367 12.79 15.74 10.06
CA PRO A 367 13.92 16.45 9.47
C PRO A 367 15.12 16.64 10.40
N GLN A 368 14.91 16.68 11.71
CA GLN A 368 15.97 16.93 12.70
C GLN A 368 16.74 15.65 13.07
N SER A 369 16.08 14.49 13.07
CA SER A 369 16.66 13.20 13.45
C SER A 369 17.55 12.59 12.38
N GLY A 370 17.39 12.99 11.12
CA GLY A 370 18.15 12.42 10.00
C GLY A 370 17.84 10.94 9.72
N PHE A 371 18.72 10.28 8.97
CA PHE A 371 18.59 8.87 8.62
C PHE A 371 19.14 7.95 9.73
N VAL A 372 18.29 7.02 10.17
CA VAL A 372 18.67 5.96 11.11
C VAL A 372 18.82 4.66 10.32
N LYS A 373 20.05 4.19 10.19
CA LYS A 373 20.36 2.92 9.52
C LYS A 373 19.84 1.75 10.35
N ARG A 374 19.01 0.90 9.72
CA ARG A 374 18.49 -0.34 10.30
C ARG A 374 18.22 -1.30 9.16
N TYR A 375 19.20 -2.13 8.86
CA TYR A 375 19.08 -3.15 7.82
C TYR A 375 17.98 -4.16 8.15
N SER A 376 17.16 -4.49 7.16
CA SER A 376 16.20 -5.59 7.19
C SER A 376 16.09 -6.26 5.82
N THR A 377 15.20 -7.26 5.73
CA THR A 377 14.87 -7.98 4.51
C THR A 377 13.35 -8.10 4.34
N GLU A 378 12.60 -7.20 4.97
CA GLU A 378 11.15 -7.16 4.97
C GLU A 378 10.60 -6.93 3.57
N TYR A 379 11.31 -6.13 2.77
CA TYR A 379 10.96 -5.77 1.40
C TYR A 379 11.84 -6.46 0.36
N LEU A 380 12.54 -7.54 0.73
CA LEU A 380 13.26 -8.43 -0.17
C LEU A 380 12.34 -9.53 -0.72
N MET A 381 11.74 -9.27 -1.87
CA MET A 381 10.82 -10.20 -2.56
C MET A 381 9.62 -10.69 -1.71
N PRO A 382 8.93 -9.81 -0.96
CA PRO A 382 7.66 -10.17 -0.31
C PRO A 382 6.59 -10.59 -1.33
N PRO A 383 5.57 -11.35 -0.89
CA PRO A 383 4.40 -11.62 -1.71
C PRO A 383 3.75 -10.31 -2.23
N PRO A 384 3.23 -10.29 -3.48
CA PRO A 384 2.53 -9.13 -4.04
C PRO A 384 1.37 -8.60 -3.17
N GLU A 385 0.70 -9.51 -2.44
CA GLU A 385 -0.37 -9.19 -1.51
C GLU A 385 0.13 -8.36 -0.33
N VAL A 386 1.35 -8.63 0.13
CA VAL A 386 1.97 -8.00 1.29
C VAL A 386 2.55 -6.64 0.93
N ILE A 387 3.41 -6.56 -0.09
CA ILE A 387 4.01 -5.28 -0.47
C ILE A 387 2.98 -4.31 -1.05
N GLY A 388 1.91 -4.82 -1.68
CA GLY A 388 0.79 -4.01 -2.17
C GLY A 388 -0.07 -3.35 -1.07
N ILE A 389 0.18 -3.63 0.21
CA ILE A 389 -0.42 -2.87 1.33
C ILE A 389 0.21 -1.49 1.43
N SER A 390 1.51 -1.40 1.19
CA SER A 390 2.29 -0.17 1.34
C SER A 390 2.76 0.43 0.02
N HIS A 391 2.83 -0.33 -1.08
CA HIS A 391 3.34 0.10 -2.39
C HIS A 391 2.27 -0.02 -3.48
N PHE A 392 1.91 1.10 -4.09
CA PHE A 392 0.93 1.18 -5.17
C PHE A 392 1.60 1.70 -6.46
N PRO A 393 1.95 0.82 -7.41
CA PRO A 393 2.64 1.21 -8.62
C PRO A 393 1.75 2.04 -9.54
N LYS A 394 2.38 2.93 -10.32
CA LYS A 394 1.70 3.74 -11.33
C LYS A 394 1.12 2.89 -12.46
N ASP A 395 1.88 1.91 -12.95
CA ASP A 395 1.38 0.91 -13.89
C ASP A 395 0.80 -0.26 -13.08
N PRO A 396 -0.52 -0.55 -13.21
CA PRO A 396 -1.15 -1.65 -12.48
C PRO A 396 -0.53 -3.02 -12.72
N ALA A 397 0.18 -3.24 -13.85
CA ALA A 397 0.89 -4.51 -14.12
C ALA A 397 1.94 -4.81 -13.04
N TRP A 398 2.59 -3.78 -12.49
CA TRP A 398 3.58 -3.92 -11.43
C TRP A 398 2.99 -4.25 -10.06
N GLN A 399 1.66 -4.36 -9.92
CA GLN A 399 1.08 -4.95 -8.72
C GLN A 399 1.36 -6.45 -8.63
N LEU A 400 1.73 -7.10 -9.74
CA LEU A 400 1.97 -8.54 -9.84
C LEU A 400 0.80 -9.39 -9.30
N ARG A 401 -0.42 -8.88 -9.44
CA ARG A 401 -1.67 -9.53 -9.03
C ARG A 401 -2.48 -9.89 -10.26
N SER A 402 -3.20 -11.01 -10.16
CA SER A 402 -4.18 -11.42 -11.17
C SER A 402 -5.37 -10.44 -11.25
N ASN A 403 -5.79 -9.89 -10.12
CA ASN A 403 -6.79 -8.84 -10.01
C ASN A 403 -6.17 -7.60 -9.33
N PRO A 404 -5.59 -6.66 -10.10
CA PRO A 404 -5.07 -5.42 -9.57
C PRO A 404 -6.14 -4.61 -8.82
N ILE A 405 -5.75 -4.02 -7.69
CA ILE A 405 -6.62 -3.14 -6.92
C ILE A 405 -6.53 -1.70 -7.43
N ASP A 406 -7.58 -0.92 -7.22
CA ASP A 406 -7.57 0.51 -7.50
C ASP A 406 -6.98 1.33 -6.35
N GLN A 407 -6.75 2.62 -6.59
CA GLN A 407 -6.18 3.54 -5.60
C GLN A 407 -7.06 3.66 -4.34
N GLY A 408 -8.38 3.56 -4.46
CA GLY A 408 -9.30 3.65 -3.33
C GLY A 408 -9.21 2.42 -2.43
N GLU A 409 -9.17 1.23 -3.02
CA GLU A 409 -8.96 -0.03 -2.32
C GLU A 409 -7.58 -0.04 -1.65
N PHE A 410 -6.54 0.41 -2.35
CA PHE A 410 -5.22 0.58 -1.77
C PHE A 410 -5.23 1.46 -0.51
N LEU A 411 -5.99 2.57 -0.50
CA LEU A 411 -6.12 3.46 0.66
C LEU A 411 -6.94 2.86 1.79
N ARG A 412 -7.94 2.02 1.47
CA ARG A 412 -8.79 1.34 2.45
C ARG A 412 -8.06 0.22 3.20
N GLN A 413 -7.03 -0.38 2.62
CA GLN A 413 -6.33 -1.50 3.25
C GLN A 413 -5.78 -1.14 4.65
N PRO A 414 -5.89 -2.05 5.63
CA PRO A 414 -5.28 -1.90 6.95
C PRO A 414 -3.75 -1.86 6.82
N MET A 415 -3.10 -1.00 7.59
CA MET A 415 -1.66 -0.77 7.47
C MET A 415 -0.87 -1.79 8.30
N MET A 416 -0.45 -2.89 7.67
CA MET A 416 0.41 -3.90 8.27
C MET A 416 1.77 -3.95 7.56
N ARG A 417 2.84 -4.14 8.33
CA ARG A 417 4.18 -4.36 7.78
C ARG A 417 4.33 -5.80 7.28
N PRO A 418 5.25 -6.04 6.33
CA PRO A 418 5.77 -7.37 6.01
C PRO A 418 5.94 -8.30 7.21
N LYS A 419 6.60 -7.82 8.27
CA LYS A 419 6.88 -8.61 9.47
C LYS A 419 5.64 -9.22 10.12
N PHE A 420 4.49 -8.53 10.07
CA PHE A 420 3.23 -9.08 10.60
C PHE A 420 2.89 -10.45 9.99
N PHE A 421 3.00 -10.56 8.66
CA PHE A 421 2.68 -11.80 7.96
C PHE A 421 3.83 -12.81 8.01
N ALA A 422 5.07 -12.33 8.07
CA ALA A 422 6.26 -13.16 8.28
C ALA A 422 6.20 -13.93 9.60
N ASP A 423 5.71 -13.27 10.65
CA ASP A 423 5.44 -13.83 11.98
C ASP A 423 4.24 -14.82 11.98
N GLY A 424 3.65 -15.09 10.80
CA GLY A 424 2.54 -16.00 10.61
C GLY A 424 1.19 -15.45 11.06
N LEU A 425 1.09 -14.14 11.30
CA LEU A 425 -0.17 -13.50 11.68
C LEU A 425 -1.03 -13.20 10.45
N SER A 426 -2.34 -13.17 10.65
CA SER A 426 -3.28 -12.72 9.63
C SER A 426 -4.37 -11.89 10.28
N LEU A 427 -4.68 -10.72 9.72
CA LEU A 427 -5.72 -9.84 10.25
C LEU A 427 -7.09 -10.33 9.79
N ILE A 428 -7.99 -10.60 10.74
CA ILE A 428 -9.38 -11.01 10.46
C ILE A 428 -10.28 -9.76 10.43
N SER A 429 -10.15 -8.91 11.44
CA SER A 429 -10.84 -7.62 11.51
C SER A 429 -10.05 -6.63 12.39
N PRO A 430 -10.11 -5.32 12.12
CA PRO A 430 -10.84 -4.69 11.03
C PRO A 430 -10.20 -4.91 9.65
N GLN A 431 -11.01 -4.91 8.60
CA GLN A 431 -10.55 -5.05 7.20
C GLN A 431 -10.27 -3.70 6.54
N ARG A 432 -10.27 -2.61 7.32
CA ARG A 432 -10.11 -1.25 6.84
C ARG A 432 -9.08 -0.48 7.65
N SER A 433 -8.51 0.55 7.04
CA SER A 433 -7.53 1.44 7.66
C SER A 433 -8.09 2.29 8.78
N GLN A 434 -9.38 2.64 8.71
CA GLN A 434 -10.10 3.44 9.70
C GLN A 434 -11.47 2.82 9.99
N VAL A 435 -11.82 2.71 11.28
CA VAL A 435 -13.07 2.08 11.75
C VAL A 435 -13.66 2.86 12.93
N ASP A 436 -14.99 2.97 13.02
CA ASP A 436 -15.61 3.55 14.22
C ASP A 436 -15.91 2.49 15.28
N THR A 437 -15.86 2.91 16.54
CA THR A 437 -16.24 2.08 17.69
C THR A 437 -16.95 2.93 18.74
N SER A 438 -17.98 2.36 19.36
CA SER A 438 -18.65 3.01 20.51
C SER A 438 -17.94 2.72 21.83
N ASN A 439 -17.13 1.65 21.90
CA ASN A 439 -16.57 1.13 23.14
C ASN A 439 -15.04 1.01 23.07
N ASN A 440 -14.56 -0.22 22.89
CA ASN A 440 -13.14 -0.57 22.79
C ASN A 440 -12.78 -0.74 21.31
N ALA A 441 -11.52 -0.47 20.98
CA ALA A 441 -10.97 -0.89 19.71
C ALA A 441 -10.69 -2.39 19.79
N VAL A 442 -11.37 -3.18 18.97
CA VAL A 442 -11.24 -4.65 18.94
C VAL A 442 -10.56 -5.07 17.64
N ILE A 443 -9.49 -5.84 17.77
CA ILE A 443 -8.72 -6.39 16.67
C ILE A 443 -8.79 -7.92 16.79
N ASN A 444 -9.30 -8.58 15.76
CA ASN A 444 -9.30 -10.03 15.64
C ASN A 444 -8.26 -10.45 14.62
N LEU A 445 -7.44 -11.43 14.96
CA LEU A 445 -6.36 -11.94 14.12
C LEU A 445 -6.20 -13.45 14.30
N ALA A 446 -5.61 -14.11 13.30
CA ALA A 446 -5.13 -15.47 13.43
C ALA A 446 -3.67 -15.44 13.89
N ASN A 447 -3.35 -16.21 14.94
CA ASN A 447 -2.00 -16.35 15.50
C ASN A 447 -1.60 -17.82 15.66
N PRO A 448 -1.46 -18.58 14.55
CA PRO A 448 -1.15 -20.01 14.61
C PRO A 448 0.23 -20.32 15.22
N GLN A 449 1.17 -19.37 15.12
CA GLN A 449 2.54 -19.52 15.65
C GLN A 449 2.67 -19.10 17.12
N LYS A 450 1.60 -18.60 17.74
CA LYS A 450 1.58 -18.10 19.13
C LYS A 450 2.66 -17.04 19.38
N GLN A 451 2.82 -16.10 18.46
CA GLN A 451 3.66 -14.92 18.69
C GLN A 451 3.07 -14.08 19.83
N TRP A 452 3.92 -13.49 20.66
CA TRP A 452 3.46 -12.53 21.64
C TRP A 452 3.14 -11.22 20.96
N ILE A 453 1.99 -10.65 21.28
CA ILE A 453 1.49 -9.43 20.68
C ILE A 453 1.26 -8.40 21.78
N LEU A 454 1.90 -7.24 21.62
CA LEU A 454 1.64 -6.06 22.42
C LEU A 454 0.88 -5.07 21.55
N ALA A 455 -0.18 -4.47 22.10
CA ALA A 455 -0.89 -3.39 21.46
C ALA A 455 -0.82 -2.14 22.33
N SER A 456 -0.67 -0.99 21.68
CA SER A 456 -0.74 0.31 22.31
C SER A 456 -1.64 1.25 21.52
N TYR A 457 -2.22 2.25 22.17
CA TYR A 457 -2.98 3.29 21.51
C TYR A 457 -2.42 4.67 21.82
N SER A 458 -2.52 5.58 20.87
CA SER A 458 -2.24 7.01 21.05
C SER A 458 -3.36 7.84 20.43
N PRO A 459 -3.81 8.95 21.05
CA PRO A 459 -4.65 9.92 20.38
C PRO A 459 -3.96 10.43 19.11
N LYS A 460 -4.69 10.58 18.01
CA LYS A 460 -4.13 11.04 16.73
C LYS A 460 -3.48 12.42 16.89
N GLY A 461 -2.21 12.52 16.50
CA GLY A 461 -1.39 13.73 16.68
C GLY A 461 -0.73 13.88 18.06
N SER A 462 -0.91 12.92 18.97
CA SER A 462 -0.20 12.86 20.25
C SER A 462 1.03 11.96 20.16
N ASN A 463 2.11 12.36 20.83
CA ASN A 463 3.29 11.52 21.04
C ASN A 463 3.17 10.62 22.28
N SER A 464 2.06 10.72 23.02
CA SER A 464 1.80 9.88 24.19
C SER A 464 1.03 8.63 23.78
N SER A 465 1.62 7.46 24.05
CA SER A 465 1.04 6.15 23.80
C SER A 465 0.82 5.42 25.13
N GLN A 466 -0.25 4.64 25.21
CA GLN A 466 -0.59 3.79 26.37
C GLN A 466 -0.80 2.35 25.90
N ASN A 467 -0.33 1.39 26.68
CA ASN A 467 -0.53 -0.03 26.36
C ASN A 467 -2.01 -0.39 26.59
N CYS A 468 -2.56 -1.19 25.66
CA CYS A 468 -3.92 -1.71 25.79
C CYS A 468 -4.06 -2.74 26.92
N GLY A 469 -2.95 -3.38 27.28
CA GLY A 469 -2.86 -4.41 28.30
C GLY A 469 -1.45 -5.02 28.35
N GLN A 470 -1.34 -6.18 28.97
CA GLN A 470 -0.12 -7.00 28.91
C GLN A 470 0.00 -7.68 27.52
N PRO A 471 1.20 -8.10 27.11
CA PRO A 471 1.37 -8.91 25.91
C PRO A 471 0.52 -10.18 25.96
N VAL A 472 -0.11 -10.55 24.84
CA VAL A 472 -0.98 -11.72 24.72
C VAL A 472 -0.60 -12.56 23.50
N GLN A 473 -0.93 -13.85 23.52
CA GLN A 473 -0.87 -14.72 22.33
C GLN A 473 -2.26 -14.94 21.72
N ASP A 474 -3.28 -14.28 22.27
CA ASP A 474 -4.68 -14.47 21.93
C ASP A 474 -5.01 -13.99 20.51
N SER A 475 -6.14 -14.50 19.99
CA SER A 475 -6.66 -14.15 18.67
C SER A 475 -7.49 -12.85 18.67
N GLN A 476 -7.70 -12.25 19.85
CA GLN A 476 -8.44 -11.01 19.99
C GLN A 476 -7.70 -10.05 20.94
N ILE A 477 -7.56 -8.81 20.50
CA ILE A 477 -6.96 -7.71 21.25
C ILE A 477 -8.05 -6.66 21.45
N SER A 478 -8.20 -6.17 22.69
CA SER A 478 -9.14 -5.11 23.04
C SER A 478 -8.42 -3.95 23.70
N CYS A 479 -8.52 -2.76 23.12
CA CYS A 479 -7.92 -1.53 23.63
C CYS A 479 -9.01 -0.60 24.22
N PRO A 480 -8.94 -0.26 25.51
CA PRO A 480 -9.90 0.62 26.15
C PRO A 480 -9.58 2.09 25.84
N LEU A 481 -10.18 2.62 24.77
CA LEU A 481 -9.99 4.02 24.37
C LEU A 481 -10.68 4.95 25.40
N PRO A 482 -9.99 5.95 26.00
CA PRO A 482 -10.47 6.64 27.20
C PRO A 482 -11.62 7.63 26.96
N SER A 483 -11.66 8.30 25.81
CA SER A 483 -12.68 9.30 25.47
C SER A 483 -13.03 9.29 23.98
N SER A 484 -14.11 9.95 23.56
CA SER A 484 -14.37 10.18 22.14
C SER A 484 -13.21 10.91 21.47
N GLY A 485 -12.90 10.55 20.23
CA GLY A 485 -11.74 11.05 19.50
C GLY A 485 -11.15 9.99 18.55
N SER A 486 -10.16 10.39 17.76
CA SER A 486 -9.44 9.48 16.85
C SER A 486 -8.17 8.97 17.52
N TYR A 487 -7.92 7.67 17.40
CA TYR A 487 -6.80 6.96 17.99
C TYR A 487 -6.08 6.13 16.95
N GLU A 488 -4.75 6.07 17.06
CA GLU A 488 -3.94 5.10 16.36
C GLU A 488 -3.66 3.94 17.32
N VAL A 489 -4.04 2.72 16.92
CA VAL A 489 -3.70 1.49 17.64
C VAL A 489 -2.54 0.82 16.91
N SER A 490 -1.39 0.75 17.57
CA SER A 490 -0.17 0.13 17.07
C SER A 490 -0.03 -1.29 17.60
N LEU A 491 0.41 -2.20 16.73
CA LEU A 491 0.66 -3.60 17.03
C LEU A 491 2.16 -3.88 16.97
N PHE A 492 2.63 -4.67 17.93
CA PHE A 492 4.01 -5.10 18.04
C PHE A 492 4.08 -6.60 18.34
N THR A 493 5.10 -7.28 17.85
CA THR A 493 5.29 -8.73 18.03
C THR A 493 6.63 -9.07 18.68
N SER A 494 6.68 -10.21 19.37
CA SER A 494 7.89 -10.79 19.93
C SER A 494 7.78 -12.32 20.01
N SER A 495 8.88 -13.03 19.82
CA SER A 495 8.95 -14.49 20.00
C SER A 495 9.09 -14.90 21.46
N GLU A 496 9.65 -14.02 22.32
CA GLU A 496 10.02 -14.34 23.71
C GLU A 496 8.99 -13.83 24.72
N GLY A 497 8.14 -12.86 24.34
CA GLY A 497 7.09 -12.28 25.18
C GLY A 497 7.57 -11.34 26.28
N GLN A 498 8.88 -11.23 26.44
CA GLN A 498 9.56 -10.26 27.28
C GLN A 498 10.65 -9.55 26.46
N GLY A 499 11.06 -8.36 26.88
CA GLY A 499 12.08 -7.59 26.19
C GLY A 499 11.53 -6.81 24.99
N ASN A 500 12.22 -6.88 23.86
CA ASN A 500 11.93 -6.05 22.70
C ASN A 500 10.75 -6.60 21.90
N PHE A 501 9.82 -5.72 21.55
CA PHE A 501 8.74 -5.98 20.63
C PHE A 501 8.97 -5.16 19.36
N ASP A 502 8.90 -5.81 18.20
CA ASP A 502 9.02 -5.15 16.92
C ASP A 502 7.66 -4.65 16.45
N TYR A 503 7.63 -3.41 15.98
CA TYR A 503 6.41 -2.83 15.42
C TYR A 503 6.03 -3.55 14.12
N VAL A 504 4.76 -3.98 14.01
CA VAL A 504 4.26 -4.75 12.85
C VAL A 504 3.05 -4.14 12.16
N GLY A 505 2.41 -3.11 12.71
CA GLY A 505 1.31 -2.45 12.01
C GLY A 505 0.53 -1.45 12.85
N ARG A 506 -0.39 -0.74 12.20
CA ARG A 506 -1.31 0.20 12.83
C ARG A 506 -2.69 0.20 12.20
N LEU A 507 -3.68 0.57 13.02
CA LEU A 507 -5.07 0.76 12.63
C LEU A 507 -5.60 2.04 13.27
N GLU A 508 -6.44 2.77 12.54
CA GLU A 508 -7.10 3.97 13.06
C GLU A 508 -8.50 3.62 13.58
N PHE A 509 -8.79 4.03 14.81
CA PHE A 509 -10.09 3.87 15.44
C PHE A 509 -10.67 5.23 15.81
N ASN A 510 -11.89 5.51 15.38
CA ASN A 510 -12.64 6.69 15.81
C ASN A 510 -13.63 6.26 16.89
N LYS A 511 -13.41 6.74 18.12
CA LYS A 511 -14.37 6.57 19.20
C LYS A 511 -15.40 7.69 19.13
N THR A 512 -16.66 7.33 18.93
CA THR A 512 -17.80 8.25 18.88
C THR A 512 -18.51 8.31 20.22
#